data_AF-A0A0P0C5B1-F1
#
_entry.id   AF-A0A0P0C5B1-F1
#
_cell.length_a   1.000
_cell.length_b   1.000
_cell.length_c   1.000
_cell.angle_alpha   90.00
_cell.angle_beta   90.00
_cell.angle_gamma   90.00
#
_symmetry.space_group_name_H-M   'P 1'
#
loop_
_entity.id
_entity.type
_entity.pdbx_description
1 polymer ?
#
loop_
_entity_poly.entity_id
_entity_poly.type
_entity_poly.pdbx_seq_one_letter_code
_entity_poly.pdbx_strand_id
1 'polypeptide(L)'
;MKKHMLMFMVAGALAFSACREDAGTSTETNENDSSTPDSASGETNDSSTVYNYEQESRERANRMSSRISQDLRLDEATQARIRTVMYNRARMMNELETRYSSTNQSAGMAADSESTMSKDVMVEEDNMMDSGMAVQSSSMQVSGYPEDYPTQYYSEMESINSNVDMEVKGFLTPEQFKMYEANRQKYYSGETKYKTQDGSKLKVEGDESKVKTDNIKIKREGAESKLKTDNLKVKKEPNETKIKTDDAKLKREKDEVKYKSGDTKIKLEN
;
A
#
# COMPACT_ATOMS: atom_id res chain seq x y z
N MET A 1 23.08 -25.47 -56.42
CA MET A 1 21.83 -24.86 -56.96
C MET A 1 21.42 -23.78 -55.96
N LYS A 2 21.47 -22.47 -56.29
CA LYS A 2 20.39 -21.69 -56.95
C LYS A 2 19.06 -21.91 -56.19
N LYS A 3 18.43 -20.97 -55.47
CA LYS A 3 18.07 -19.56 -55.77
C LYS A 3 17.55 -18.90 -54.47
N HIS A 4 17.95 -17.67 -54.16
CA HIS A 4 17.17 -16.42 -54.21
C HIS A 4 15.88 -16.38 -53.38
N MET A 5 15.77 -15.39 -52.48
CA MET A 5 14.84 -14.25 -52.63
C MET A 5 14.90 -13.36 -51.39
N LEU A 6 15.58 -12.23 -51.55
CA LEU A 6 15.36 -10.99 -50.81
C LEU A 6 14.22 -10.28 -51.54
N MET A 7 13.10 -9.97 -50.86
CA MET A 7 12.10 -9.03 -51.38
C MET A 7 11.31 -8.34 -50.26
N PHE A 8 11.52 -7.02 -50.19
CA PHE A 8 10.66 -5.91 -49.78
C PHE A 8 9.23 -6.17 -49.30
N MET A 9 8.82 -5.34 -48.30
CA MET A 9 7.55 -4.61 -48.13
C MET A 9 7.21 -4.52 -46.63
N VAL A 10 6.65 -3.47 -46.03
CA VAL A 10 6.16 -2.15 -46.46
C VAL A 10 6.01 -1.34 -45.17
N ALA A 11 6.27 -0.04 -45.26
CA ALA A 11 5.97 0.93 -44.21
C ALA A 11 4.46 1.02 -43.97
N GLY A 12 4.03 0.95 -42.71
CA GLY A 12 2.65 1.11 -42.30
C GLY A 12 2.56 1.93 -41.02
N ALA A 13 2.90 3.21 -41.13
CA ALA A 13 2.50 4.21 -40.14
C ALA A 13 1.00 4.43 -40.28
N LEU A 14 0.20 3.95 -39.32
CA LEU A 14 -1.17 4.41 -39.13
C LEU A 14 -1.14 5.45 -38.01
N ALA A 15 -0.91 6.69 -38.42
CA ALA A 15 -1.30 7.85 -37.65
C ALA A 15 -2.84 7.95 -37.69
N PHE A 16 -3.48 7.89 -36.53
CA PHE A 16 -4.81 8.45 -36.37
C PHE A 16 -4.66 9.97 -36.28
N SER A 17 -4.87 10.64 -37.40
CA SER A 17 -5.25 12.06 -37.41
C SER A 17 -6.71 12.16 -36.97
N ALA A 18 -6.94 12.67 -35.77
CA ALA A 18 -8.19 13.36 -35.46
C ALA A 18 -7.86 14.84 -35.37
N CYS A 19 -8.09 15.54 -36.49
CA CYS A 19 -8.17 16.98 -36.51
C CYS A 19 -9.34 17.42 -35.63
N ARG A 20 -9.07 18.34 -34.70
CA ARG A 20 -10.02 19.43 -34.46
C ARG A 20 -9.20 20.72 -34.42
N GLU A 21 -9.64 21.65 -35.27
CA GLU A 21 -9.08 22.98 -35.55
C GLU A 21 -8.62 23.70 -34.27
N ASP A 22 -7.38 24.17 -34.22
CA ASP A 22 -6.90 25.44 -34.82
C ASP A 22 -7.75 26.65 -34.40
N ALA A 23 -7.25 27.34 -33.38
CA ALA A 23 -7.37 28.78 -33.29
C ALA A 23 -6.13 29.32 -32.57
N GLY A 24 -5.08 29.61 -33.34
CA GLY A 24 -4.25 30.78 -33.08
C GLY A 24 -2.88 30.52 -32.47
N THR A 25 -1.86 30.57 -33.33
CA THR A 25 -0.69 31.47 -33.22
C THR A 25 -0.22 31.81 -31.80
N SER A 26 0.99 31.46 -31.36
CA SER A 26 2.25 31.92 -31.94
C SER A 26 3.42 31.14 -31.37
N THR A 27 4.42 30.92 -32.22
CA THR A 27 5.78 30.54 -31.86
C THR A 27 6.40 31.55 -30.90
N GLU A 28 6.87 31.10 -29.74
CA GLU A 28 8.13 31.57 -29.19
C GLU A 28 8.91 30.37 -28.63
N THR A 29 10.11 30.21 -29.18
CA THR A 29 11.20 29.43 -28.63
C THR A 29 11.47 29.85 -27.19
N ASN A 30 11.46 28.91 -26.25
CA ASN A 30 12.19 29.12 -25.00
C ASN A 30 12.79 27.79 -24.54
N GLU A 31 14.09 27.65 -24.79
CA GLU A 31 14.96 26.78 -24.00
C GLU A 31 14.88 27.28 -22.55
N ASN A 32 14.25 26.51 -21.65
CA ASN A 32 14.38 26.77 -20.23
C ASN A 32 14.67 25.44 -19.52
N ASP A 33 15.96 25.13 -19.50
CA ASP A 33 16.65 24.44 -18.42
C ASP A 33 16.33 25.13 -17.06
N SER A 34 16.57 24.44 -15.95
CA SER A 34 16.57 25.00 -14.58
C SER A 34 15.21 25.30 -13.90
N SER A 35 14.80 24.32 -13.08
CA SER A 35 14.42 24.48 -11.66
C SER A 35 13.77 25.79 -11.17
N THR A 36 12.43 25.95 -11.27
CA THR A 36 11.55 26.65 -10.27
C THR A 36 10.06 26.32 -10.58
N PRO A 37 9.14 26.34 -9.58
CA PRO A 37 7.83 25.70 -9.65
C PRO A 37 6.77 26.57 -10.33
N ASP A 38 5.97 25.94 -11.19
CA ASP A 38 4.85 26.57 -11.89
C ASP A 38 3.72 26.86 -10.88
N SER A 39 3.77 28.07 -10.30
CA SER A 39 2.75 28.63 -9.43
C SER A 39 1.77 29.41 -10.31
N ALA A 40 0.90 28.67 -11.00
CA ALA A 40 -0.20 29.22 -11.80
C ALA A 40 -1.53 28.56 -11.41
N SER A 41 -1.94 28.71 -10.15
CA SER A 41 -3.35 28.72 -9.76
C SER A 41 -3.51 29.55 -8.49
N GLY A 42 -4.51 30.44 -8.48
CA GLY A 42 -4.65 31.52 -7.51
C GLY A 42 -4.85 31.07 -6.07
N GLU A 43 -4.49 31.97 -5.15
CA GLU A 43 -4.76 31.85 -3.71
C GLU A 43 -6.27 31.77 -3.45
N THR A 44 -6.76 30.57 -3.22
CA THR A 44 -7.93 30.34 -2.37
C THR A 44 -7.39 29.95 -0.98
N ASN A 45 -7.46 30.88 -0.03
CA ASN A 45 -7.41 30.58 1.40
C ASN A 45 -8.68 29.82 1.80
N ASP A 46 -8.77 28.56 1.35
CA ASP A 46 -9.75 27.61 1.85
C ASP A 46 -9.00 26.60 2.72
N SER A 47 -9.19 26.72 4.03
CA SER A 47 -8.64 25.83 5.05
C SER A 47 -9.38 24.49 5.02
N SER A 48 -9.42 23.83 3.86
CA SER A 48 -9.69 22.41 3.74
C SER A 48 -8.34 21.71 3.53
N THR A 49 -7.97 20.83 4.45
CA THR A 49 -6.81 19.95 4.29
C THR A 49 -7.13 18.91 3.21
N VAL A 50 -7.15 19.32 1.94
CA VAL A 50 -7.32 18.40 0.81
C VAL A 50 -6.07 17.55 0.74
N TYR A 51 -6.23 16.26 1.04
CA TYR A 51 -5.15 15.30 0.96
C TYR A 51 -4.64 15.21 -0.49
N ASN A 52 -3.37 15.53 -0.72
CA ASN A 52 -2.78 15.56 -2.06
C ASN A 52 -2.31 14.15 -2.49
N TYR A 53 -3.26 13.34 -2.97
CA TYR A 53 -3.02 11.97 -3.44
C TYR A 53 -1.97 11.89 -4.57
N GLU A 54 -1.88 12.94 -5.39
CA GLU A 54 -0.92 13.03 -6.50
C GLU A 54 0.51 13.16 -5.97
N GLN A 55 0.73 14.08 -5.03
CA GLN A 55 2.03 14.24 -4.37
C GLN A 55 2.45 12.95 -3.66
N GLU A 56 1.54 12.30 -2.94
CA GLU A 56 1.86 11.06 -2.23
C GLU A 56 2.26 9.93 -3.21
N SER A 57 1.54 9.81 -4.34
CA SER A 57 1.84 8.83 -5.38
C SER A 57 3.25 9.02 -5.95
N ARG A 58 3.65 10.28 -6.20
CA ARG A 58 5.00 10.63 -6.68
C ARG A 58 6.07 10.29 -5.65
N GLU A 59 5.86 10.65 -4.39
CA GLU A 59 6.82 10.34 -3.33
C GLU A 59 6.98 8.84 -3.12
N ARG A 60 5.87 8.09 -3.12
CA ARG A 60 5.87 6.62 -3.02
C ARG A 60 6.63 5.99 -4.18
N ALA A 61 6.38 6.44 -5.40
CA ALA A 61 7.09 5.99 -6.60
C ALA A 61 8.59 6.30 -6.56
N ASN A 62 8.98 7.50 -6.12
CA ASN A 62 10.38 7.90 -5.99
C ASN A 62 11.12 7.03 -4.97
N ARG A 63 10.51 6.72 -3.82
CA ARG A 63 11.09 5.83 -2.82
C ARG A 63 11.28 4.41 -3.35
N MET A 64 10.26 3.84 -4.00
CA MET A 64 10.31 2.49 -4.56
C MET A 64 11.36 2.39 -5.68
N SER A 65 11.28 3.28 -6.66
CA SER A 65 12.21 3.30 -7.80
C SER A 65 13.66 3.51 -7.38
N SER A 66 13.94 4.34 -6.38
CA SER A 66 15.30 4.55 -5.87
C SER A 66 15.89 3.26 -5.26
N ARG A 67 15.10 2.51 -4.48
CA ARG A 67 15.56 1.23 -3.91
C ARG A 67 15.78 0.17 -4.98
N ILE A 68 14.83 0.03 -5.90
CA ILE A 68 14.95 -0.91 -7.01
C ILE A 68 16.21 -0.59 -7.83
N SER A 69 16.46 0.70 -8.08
CA SER A 69 17.64 1.14 -8.83
C SER A 69 18.95 0.84 -8.09
N GLN A 70 18.98 1.03 -6.77
CA GLN A 70 20.15 0.72 -5.94
C GLN A 70 20.42 -0.79 -5.88
N ASP A 71 19.40 -1.59 -5.58
CA ASP A 71 19.53 -3.04 -5.41
C ASP A 71 19.88 -3.74 -6.74
N LEU A 72 19.34 -3.26 -7.87
CA LEU A 72 19.56 -3.85 -9.20
C LEU A 72 20.68 -3.17 -10.01
N ARG A 73 21.27 -2.09 -9.48
CA ARG A 73 22.31 -1.28 -10.13
C ARG A 73 21.89 -0.81 -11.53
N LEU A 74 20.70 -0.23 -11.62
CA LEU A 74 20.12 0.24 -12.88
C LEU A 74 20.85 1.49 -13.38
N ASP A 75 20.94 1.64 -14.71
CA ASP A 75 21.33 2.89 -15.34
C ASP A 75 20.21 3.94 -15.22
N GLU A 76 20.54 5.20 -15.52
CA GLU A 76 19.63 6.34 -15.37
C GLU A 76 18.37 6.22 -16.25
N ALA A 77 18.50 5.70 -17.47
CA ALA A 77 17.35 5.54 -18.36
C ALA A 77 16.41 4.43 -17.86
N THR A 78 16.96 3.32 -17.39
CA THR A 78 16.17 2.24 -16.78
C THR A 78 15.55 2.68 -15.45
N GLN A 79 16.26 3.49 -14.66
CA GLN A 79 15.72 4.12 -13.44
C GLN A 79 14.52 5.04 -13.74
N ALA A 80 14.56 5.81 -14.83
CA ALA A 80 13.43 6.64 -15.23
C ALA A 80 12.21 5.78 -15.59
N ARG A 81 12.41 4.66 -16.31
CA ARG A 81 11.33 3.73 -16.65
C ARG A 81 10.71 3.08 -15.41
N ILE A 82 11.52 2.56 -14.49
CA ILE A 82 11.00 1.96 -13.26
C ILE A 82 10.24 2.99 -12.40
N ARG A 83 10.67 4.26 -12.39
CA ARG A 83 9.93 5.34 -11.71
C ARG A 83 8.53 5.51 -12.30
N THR A 84 8.39 5.52 -13.62
CA THR A 84 7.09 5.61 -14.29
C THR A 84 6.18 4.43 -13.92
N VAL A 85 6.68 3.20 -13.99
CA VAL A 85 5.91 2.00 -13.62
C VAL A 85 5.44 2.08 -12.15
N MET A 86 6.35 2.45 -11.25
CA MET A 86 6.06 2.57 -9.82
C MET A 86 5.07 3.70 -9.49
N TYR A 87 5.07 4.76 -10.30
CA TYR A 87 4.10 5.84 -10.21
C TYR A 87 2.70 5.39 -10.64
N ASN A 88 2.58 4.71 -11.78
CA ASN A 88 1.31 4.13 -12.22
C ASN A 88 0.76 3.14 -11.19
N ARG A 89 1.63 2.29 -10.63
CA ARG A 89 1.27 1.38 -9.52
C ARG A 89 0.71 2.15 -8.32
N ALA A 90 1.41 3.18 -7.86
CA ALA A 90 0.98 3.97 -6.71
C ALA A 90 -0.39 4.60 -6.94
N ARG A 91 -0.64 5.12 -8.15
CA ARG A 91 -1.94 5.68 -8.53
C ARG A 91 -3.06 4.62 -8.50
N MET A 92 -2.84 3.47 -9.14
CA MET A 92 -3.81 2.37 -9.15
C MET A 92 -4.10 1.84 -7.73
N MET A 93 -3.08 1.75 -6.87
CA MET A 93 -3.25 1.35 -5.47
C MET A 93 -4.08 2.36 -4.68
N ASN A 94 -3.87 3.67 -4.89
CA ASN A 94 -4.67 4.71 -4.24
C ASN A 94 -6.13 4.69 -4.74
N GLU A 95 -6.35 4.47 -6.04
CA GLU A 95 -7.69 4.30 -6.61
C GLU A 95 -8.40 3.05 -6.04
N LEU A 96 -7.68 1.94 -5.89
CA LEU A 96 -8.18 0.72 -5.26
C LEU A 96 -8.54 0.97 -3.78
N GLU A 97 -7.62 1.56 -3.01
CA GLU A 97 -7.85 1.89 -1.61
C GLU A 97 -9.04 2.85 -1.44
N THR A 98 -9.18 3.84 -2.32
CA THR A 98 -10.30 4.79 -2.30
C THR A 98 -11.64 4.10 -2.57
N ARG A 99 -11.70 3.20 -3.57
CA ARG A 99 -12.92 2.44 -3.92
C ARG A 99 -13.38 1.54 -2.79
N TYR A 100 -12.43 0.92 -2.09
CA TYR A 100 -12.73 -0.02 -1.02
C TYR A 100 -12.75 0.65 0.36
N SER A 101 -12.29 1.88 0.55
CA SER A 101 -12.35 2.54 1.86
C SER A 101 -13.80 2.62 2.39
N SER A 102 -14.00 2.26 3.66
CA SER A 102 -15.32 2.24 4.31
C SER A 102 -16.02 3.60 4.28
N THR A 103 -15.27 4.69 4.18
CA THR A 103 -15.78 6.06 4.07
C THR A 103 -16.58 6.27 2.77
N ASN A 104 -16.17 5.69 1.64
CA ASN A 104 -16.87 5.84 0.37
C ASN A 104 -18.09 4.91 0.20
N GLN A 105 -18.09 3.71 0.80
CA GLN A 105 -19.25 2.82 0.73
C GLN A 105 -20.40 3.25 1.65
N SER A 106 -20.12 3.96 2.76
CA SER A 106 -21.19 4.53 3.61
C SER A 106 -21.95 5.68 2.94
N ALA A 107 -21.28 6.46 2.08
CA ALA A 107 -21.89 7.55 1.34
C ALA A 107 -22.69 7.06 0.11
N GLY A 108 -22.29 5.95 -0.50
CA GLY A 108 -23.01 5.33 -1.64
C GLY A 108 -24.24 4.51 -1.24
N MET A 109 -24.26 3.91 -0.06
CA MET A 109 -25.42 3.14 0.45
C MET A 109 -26.55 4.03 1.01
N ALA A 110 -26.26 5.30 1.35
CA ALA A 110 -27.30 6.26 1.70
C ALA A 110 -28.06 6.77 0.46
N ALA A 111 -27.38 6.89 -0.69
CA ALA A 111 -27.95 7.44 -1.92
C ALA A 111 -28.85 6.45 -2.69
N ASP A 112 -28.57 5.14 -2.64
CA ASP A 112 -29.40 4.12 -3.30
C ASP A 112 -30.57 3.61 -2.43
N SER A 113 -30.69 4.08 -1.19
CA SER A 113 -31.85 3.77 -0.34
C SER A 113 -33.10 4.60 -0.68
N GLU A 114 -33.01 5.56 -1.61
CA GLU A 114 -34.11 6.44 -2.00
C GLU A 114 -34.88 5.99 -3.27
N SER A 115 -34.46 4.91 -3.95
CA SER A 115 -35.10 4.46 -5.21
C SER A 115 -36.06 3.27 -5.09
N THR A 116 -36.29 2.70 -3.91
CA THR A 116 -37.15 1.50 -3.74
C THR A 116 -38.23 1.60 -2.66
N MET A 117 -38.50 2.79 -2.11
CA MET A 117 -39.71 3.06 -1.29
C MET A 117 -40.69 3.99 -2.00
N SER A 118 -41.07 3.67 -3.25
CA SER A 118 -42.17 4.35 -3.92
C SER A 118 -42.85 3.45 -4.96
N LYS A 119 -43.46 2.36 -4.50
CA LYS A 119 -44.69 1.82 -5.10
C LYS A 119 -45.32 0.79 -4.17
N ASP A 120 -46.62 0.95 -3.97
CA ASP A 120 -47.53 0.03 -3.27
C ASP A 120 -47.59 0.12 -1.74
N VAL A 121 -48.06 1.25 -1.22
CA VAL A 121 -49.09 1.24 -0.16
C VAL A 121 -50.04 2.42 -0.41
N MET A 122 -51.04 2.21 -1.26
CA MET A 122 -52.25 3.03 -1.28
C MET A 122 -53.28 2.35 -0.36
N VAL A 123 -53.60 3.05 0.73
CA VAL A 123 -54.94 3.30 1.29
C VAL A 123 -55.93 2.12 1.32
N GLU A 124 -56.34 1.72 2.53
CA GLU A 124 -57.75 1.84 2.94
C GLU A 124 -57.93 1.86 4.47
N GLU A 125 -59.02 2.52 4.84
CA GLU A 125 -59.42 3.08 6.14
C GLU A 125 -59.91 2.06 7.19
N ASP A 126 -60.06 2.57 8.41
CA ASP A 126 -60.90 2.07 9.50
C ASP A 126 -60.46 0.80 10.27
N ASN A 127 -59.78 1.00 11.40
CA ASN A 127 -60.37 0.65 12.70
C ASN A 127 -59.56 1.16 13.90
N MET A 128 -60.31 1.53 14.93
CA MET A 128 -59.87 2.09 16.20
C MET A 128 -59.22 1.07 17.15
N MET A 129 -58.44 1.61 18.09
CA MET A 129 -58.11 1.11 19.44
C MET A 129 -57.25 -0.15 19.58
N ASP A 130 -56.16 -0.02 20.33
CA ASP A 130 -56.01 -0.59 21.68
C ASP A 130 -54.59 -1.13 21.94
N SER A 131 -54.15 -0.87 23.18
CA SER A 131 -53.17 -1.60 23.99
C SER A 131 -51.84 -2.06 23.37
N GLY A 132 -50.79 -1.33 23.77
CA GLY A 132 -49.54 -1.86 24.31
C GLY A 132 -48.83 -2.99 23.57
N MET A 133 -47.77 -2.66 22.84
CA MET A 133 -46.69 -3.62 22.61
C MET A 133 -45.31 -2.96 22.64
N ALA A 134 -44.47 -3.64 23.42
CA ALA A 134 -43.03 -3.61 23.54
C ALA A 134 -42.26 -2.80 22.49
N VAL A 135 -41.34 -1.97 23.01
CA VAL A 135 -40.07 -1.65 22.36
C VAL A 135 -39.32 -2.96 22.15
N GLN A 136 -39.67 -3.69 21.10
CA GLN A 136 -38.84 -4.73 20.55
C GLN A 136 -37.82 -3.99 19.71
N SER A 137 -36.63 -3.83 20.29
CA SER A 137 -35.40 -3.52 19.59
C SER A 137 -35.32 -4.44 18.38
N SER A 138 -35.77 -3.94 17.23
CA SER A 138 -35.34 -4.47 15.94
C SER A 138 -33.84 -4.34 15.98
N SER A 139 -33.18 -5.47 16.23
CA SER A 139 -31.81 -5.68 15.82
C SER A 139 -31.70 -5.09 14.43
N MET A 140 -31.09 -3.90 14.32
CA MET A 140 -30.46 -3.48 13.09
C MET A 140 -29.40 -4.56 12.84
N GLN A 141 -29.82 -5.63 12.18
CA GLN A 141 -28.93 -6.50 11.46
C GLN A 141 -28.27 -5.57 10.47
N VAL A 142 -27.06 -5.11 10.82
CA VAL A 142 -26.13 -4.47 9.90
C VAL A 142 -25.74 -5.55 8.90
N SER A 143 -26.65 -5.82 7.96
CA SER A 143 -26.43 -6.59 6.74
C SER A 143 -25.72 -5.64 5.77
N GLY A 144 -24.45 -5.37 6.02
CA GLY A 144 -23.71 -4.36 5.26
C GLY A 144 -22.22 -4.59 5.10
N TYR A 145 -21.66 -5.69 5.63
CA TYR A 145 -20.34 -6.14 5.20
C TYR A 145 -20.53 -7.20 4.13
N PRO A 146 -20.17 -6.93 2.86
CA PRO A 146 -19.99 -8.00 1.90
C PRO A 146 -18.94 -8.97 2.47
N GLU A 147 -19.30 -10.24 2.70
CA GLU A 147 -18.33 -11.27 3.09
C GLU A 147 -17.17 -11.38 2.07
N ASP A 148 -17.39 -10.90 0.83
CA ASP A 148 -16.44 -10.87 -0.28
C ASP A 148 -15.49 -9.67 -0.31
N TYR A 149 -15.62 -8.72 0.61
CA TYR A 149 -14.79 -7.51 0.68
C TYR A 149 -13.28 -7.80 0.75
N PRO A 150 -12.79 -8.78 1.53
CA PRO A 150 -11.37 -9.12 1.50
C PRO A 150 -10.96 -9.67 0.13
N THR A 151 -11.77 -10.57 -0.45
CA THR A 151 -11.38 -11.37 -1.61
C THR A 151 -11.19 -10.53 -2.86
N GLN A 152 -12.13 -9.62 -3.17
CA GLN A 152 -12.05 -8.79 -4.38
C GLN A 152 -10.90 -7.78 -4.31
N TYR A 153 -10.73 -7.11 -3.17
CA TYR A 153 -9.61 -6.18 -2.95
C TYR A 153 -8.25 -6.85 -3.18
N TYR A 154 -8.04 -8.03 -2.60
CA TYR A 154 -6.78 -8.76 -2.79
C TYR A 154 -6.58 -9.23 -4.23
N SER A 155 -7.64 -9.64 -4.93
CA SER A 155 -7.57 -10.04 -6.34
C SER A 155 -7.17 -8.90 -7.27
N GLU A 156 -7.73 -7.70 -7.07
CA GLU A 156 -7.37 -6.52 -7.86
C GLU A 156 -5.96 -6.02 -7.52
N MET A 157 -5.58 -6.06 -6.23
CA MET A 157 -4.21 -5.75 -5.81
C MET A 157 -3.19 -6.71 -6.45
N GLU A 158 -3.51 -7.99 -6.55
CA GLU A 158 -2.68 -8.99 -7.23
C GLU A 158 -2.59 -8.71 -8.73
N SER A 159 -3.70 -8.34 -9.37
CA SER A 159 -3.72 -7.92 -10.78
C SER A 159 -2.82 -6.71 -11.04
N ILE A 160 -2.90 -5.67 -10.19
CA ILE A 160 -2.03 -4.50 -10.26
C ILE A 160 -0.55 -4.92 -10.17
N ASN A 161 -0.20 -5.78 -9.21
CA ASN A 161 1.17 -6.23 -9.03
C ASN A 161 1.66 -7.08 -10.22
N SER A 162 0.80 -7.93 -10.78
CA SER A 162 1.10 -8.75 -11.97
C SER A 162 1.37 -7.88 -13.20
N ASN A 163 0.57 -6.83 -13.42
CA ASN A 163 0.76 -5.88 -14.52
C ASN A 163 2.11 -5.15 -14.39
N VAL A 164 2.44 -4.71 -13.17
CA VAL A 164 3.74 -4.09 -12.89
C VAL A 164 4.89 -5.04 -13.21
N ASP A 165 4.77 -6.31 -12.84
CA ASP A 165 5.83 -7.28 -13.12
C ASP A 165 6.00 -7.52 -14.63
N MET A 166 4.92 -7.53 -15.41
CA MET A 166 5.00 -7.59 -16.87
C MET A 166 5.71 -6.37 -17.46
N GLU A 167 5.39 -5.16 -17.00
CA GLU A 167 6.03 -3.93 -17.45
C GLU A 167 7.53 -3.92 -17.10
N VAL A 168 7.87 -4.26 -15.86
CA VAL A 168 9.26 -4.32 -15.37
C VAL A 168 10.08 -5.36 -16.13
N LYS A 169 9.51 -6.54 -16.37
CA LYS A 169 10.15 -7.60 -17.16
C LYS A 169 10.47 -7.16 -18.59
N GLY A 170 9.69 -6.24 -19.15
CA GLY A 170 9.86 -5.75 -20.52
C GLY A 170 11.15 -4.95 -20.75
N PHE A 171 11.79 -4.44 -19.70
CA PHE A 171 13.01 -3.63 -19.82
C PHE A 171 14.16 -4.01 -18.88
N LEU A 172 13.94 -4.87 -17.89
CA LEU A 172 15.04 -5.43 -17.08
C LEU A 172 15.70 -6.63 -17.78
N THR A 173 16.98 -6.85 -17.51
CA THR A 173 17.63 -8.11 -17.89
C THR A 173 17.03 -9.30 -17.11
N PRO A 174 17.15 -10.55 -17.60
CA PRO A 174 16.63 -11.71 -16.87
C PRO A 174 17.18 -11.85 -15.44
N GLU A 175 18.45 -11.51 -15.23
CA GLU A 175 19.08 -11.54 -13.90
C GLU A 175 18.53 -10.43 -12.98
N GLN A 176 18.38 -9.21 -13.50
CA GLN A 176 17.79 -8.10 -12.76
C GLN A 176 16.33 -8.38 -12.40
N PHE A 177 15.55 -8.94 -13.33
CA PHE A 177 14.16 -9.30 -13.08
C PHE A 177 14.04 -10.38 -12.00
N LYS A 178 14.90 -11.40 -12.02
CA LYS A 178 14.93 -12.42 -10.96
C LYS A 178 15.24 -11.82 -9.59
N MET A 179 16.18 -10.87 -9.52
CA MET A 179 16.48 -10.14 -8.27
C MET A 179 15.33 -9.22 -7.85
N TYR A 180 14.63 -8.62 -8.81
CA TYR A 180 13.45 -7.82 -8.56
C TYR A 180 12.32 -8.66 -7.96
N GLU A 181 11.98 -9.81 -8.56
CA GLU A 181 10.95 -10.73 -8.06
C GLU A 181 11.25 -11.21 -6.63
N ALA A 182 12.50 -11.59 -6.35
CA ALA A 182 12.93 -12.03 -5.03
C ALA A 182 12.77 -10.94 -3.94
N ASN A 183 12.88 -9.67 -4.32
CA ASN A 183 12.78 -8.52 -3.41
C ASN A 183 11.45 -7.75 -3.56
N ARG A 184 10.49 -8.24 -4.34
CA ARG A 184 9.27 -7.51 -4.70
C ARG A 184 8.47 -7.07 -3.48
N GLN A 185 8.28 -7.98 -2.52
CA GLN A 185 7.60 -7.69 -1.25
C GLN A 185 8.27 -6.54 -0.49
N LYS A 186 9.60 -6.53 -0.43
CA LYS A 186 10.41 -5.47 0.22
C LYS A 186 10.19 -4.10 -0.42
N TYR A 187 9.99 -4.03 -1.73
CA TYR A 187 9.76 -2.76 -2.42
C TYR A 187 8.34 -2.23 -2.16
N TYR A 188 7.36 -3.13 -2.09
CA TYR A 188 5.94 -2.76 -1.96
C TYR A 188 5.50 -2.43 -0.54
N SER A 189 6.14 -2.99 0.49
CA SER A 189 5.81 -2.73 1.89
C SER A 189 6.22 -1.34 2.39
N GLY A 190 6.83 -0.51 1.54
CA GLY A 190 7.21 0.86 1.85
C GLY A 190 8.36 0.94 2.86
N GLU A 191 9.07 2.07 2.87
CA GLU A 191 9.77 2.46 4.10
C GLU A 191 9.03 3.64 4.67
N THR A 192 8.53 3.45 5.87
CA THR A 192 7.72 4.43 6.55
C THR A 192 8.52 4.88 7.75
N LYS A 193 9.12 6.07 7.68
CA LYS A 193 9.82 6.73 8.79
C LYS A 193 8.94 7.85 9.32
N TYR A 194 8.27 7.62 10.44
CA TYR A 194 7.59 8.68 11.19
C TYR A 194 8.36 9.01 12.44
N LYS A 195 8.50 10.31 12.71
CA LYS A 195 8.93 10.85 14.00
C LYS A 195 7.85 11.82 14.46
N THR A 196 7.25 11.54 15.60
CA THR A 196 6.25 12.41 16.20
C THR A 196 6.91 13.48 17.07
N GLN A 197 6.18 14.54 17.44
CA GLN A 197 6.71 15.64 18.24
C GLN A 197 7.16 15.19 19.65
N ASP A 198 6.50 14.19 20.22
CA ASP A 198 6.87 13.50 21.47
C ASP A 198 8.13 12.63 21.33
N GLY A 199 8.78 12.59 20.16
CA GLY A 199 10.05 11.90 19.96
C GLY A 199 9.94 10.42 19.63
N SER A 200 8.72 9.86 19.66
CA SER A 200 8.44 8.49 19.19
C SER A 200 8.80 8.34 17.72
N LYS A 201 9.39 7.19 17.38
CA LYS A 201 9.87 6.85 16.03
C LYS A 201 9.29 5.53 15.57
N LEU A 202 8.63 5.54 14.41
CA LEU A 202 8.28 4.35 13.65
C LEU A 202 9.19 4.31 12.42
N LYS A 203 9.88 3.19 12.22
CA LYS A 203 10.59 2.88 10.98
C LYS A 203 10.11 1.52 10.50
N VAL A 204 9.40 1.46 9.38
CA VAL A 204 9.15 0.24 8.62
C VAL A 204 10.09 0.27 7.42
N GLU A 205 10.73 -0.84 7.07
CA GLU A 205 11.58 -0.98 5.90
C GLU A 205 11.52 -2.45 5.42
N GLY A 206 10.71 -2.74 4.40
CA GLY A 206 10.59 -4.11 3.93
C GLY A 206 9.93 -5.01 4.97
N ASP A 207 10.63 -6.09 5.33
CA ASP A 207 10.24 -7.04 6.40
C ASP A 207 10.74 -6.60 7.80
N GLU A 208 11.50 -5.50 7.88
CA GLU A 208 11.91 -4.91 9.14
C GLU A 208 10.89 -3.87 9.59
N SER A 209 10.45 -3.96 10.85
CA SER A 209 9.74 -2.87 11.51
C SER A 209 10.36 -2.56 12.86
N LYS A 210 10.45 -1.28 13.18
CA LYS A 210 11.04 -0.78 14.40
C LYS A 210 10.19 0.34 14.96
N VAL A 211 9.68 0.12 16.17
CA VAL A 211 8.98 1.12 16.97
C VAL A 211 9.89 1.49 18.13
N LYS A 212 10.10 2.79 18.35
CA LYS A 212 10.81 3.30 19.52
C LYS A 212 10.00 4.45 20.11
N THR A 213 9.43 4.22 21.27
CA THR A 213 8.97 5.27 22.19
C THR A 213 10.01 5.42 23.31
N ASP A 214 9.74 6.27 24.30
CA ASP A 214 10.66 6.49 25.42
C ASP A 214 10.95 5.20 26.20
N ASN A 215 9.90 4.46 26.56
CA ASN A 215 10.02 3.28 27.43
C ASN A 215 9.91 1.95 26.67
N ILE A 216 9.56 1.97 25.38
CA ILE A 216 9.31 0.74 24.60
C ILE A 216 10.08 0.78 23.29
N LYS A 217 10.85 -0.29 23.03
CA LYS A 217 11.49 -0.53 21.75
C LYS A 217 11.11 -1.91 21.23
N ILE A 218 10.43 -1.92 20.10
CA ILE A 218 10.05 -3.13 19.37
C ILE A 218 10.85 -3.14 18.07
N LYS A 219 11.48 -4.27 17.73
CA LYS A 219 12.06 -4.54 16.41
C LYS A 219 11.55 -5.91 15.94
N ARG A 220 11.08 -5.99 14.70
CA ARG A 220 10.70 -7.23 14.02
C ARG A 220 11.48 -7.28 12.71
N GLU A 221 11.96 -8.46 12.35
CA GLU A 221 12.72 -8.69 11.13
C GLU A 221 12.43 -10.13 10.68
N GLY A 222 11.53 -10.29 9.71
CA GLY A 222 11.05 -11.60 9.28
C GLY A 222 10.50 -12.46 10.44
N ALA A 223 11.11 -13.62 10.69
CA ALA A 223 10.75 -14.54 11.78
C ALA A 223 11.30 -14.11 13.15
N GLU A 224 12.20 -13.13 13.21
CA GLU A 224 12.77 -12.62 14.45
C GLU A 224 11.96 -11.45 15.02
N SER A 225 11.87 -11.39 16.35
CA SER A 225 11.32 -10.24 17.05
C SER A 225 12.02 -9.96 18.37
N LYS A 226 12.07 -8.69 18.72
CA LYS A 226 12.70 -8.19 19.93
C LYS A 226 11.85 -7.09 20.55
N LEU A 227 11.46 -7.30 21.79
CA LEU A 227 10.80 -6.31 22.64
C LEU A 227 11.76 -5.94 23.76
N LYS A 228 11.91 -4.64 24.00
CA LYS A 228 12.60 -4.11 25.16
C LYS A 228 11.72 -3.04 25.80
N THR A 229 11.32 -3.27 27.03
CA THR A 229 10.88 -2.23 27.96
C THR A 229 11.97 -2.00 29.00
N ASP A 230 11.71 -1.18 30.01
CA ASP A 230 12.67 -0.90 31.08
C ASP A 230 13.08 -2.18 31.84
N ASN A 231 12.09 -2.99 32.22
CA ASN A 231 12.29 -4.15 33.10
C ASN A 231 12.14 -5.50 32.39
N LEU A 232 11.87 -5.48 31.08
CA LEU A 232 11.63 -6.71 30.29
C LEU A 232 12.32 -6.63 28.93
N LYS A 233 13.04 -7.69 28.58
CA LYS A 233 13.59 -7.90 27.26
C LYS A 233 13.24 -9.29 26.75
N VAL A 234 12.45 -9.34 25.69
CA VAL A 234 12.10 -10.56 24.98
C VAL A 234 12.82 -10.56 23.64
N LYS A 235 13.49 -11.66 23.31
CA LYS A 235 14.01 -11.94 21.96
C LYS A 235 13.46 -13.28 21.52
N LYS A 236 12.82 -13.32 20.35
CA LYS A 236 12.34 -14.54 19.71
C LYS A 236 13.01 -14.67 18.35
N GLU A 237 13.57 -15.84 18.13
CA GLU A 237 14.20 -16.30 16.90
C GLU A 237 13.53 -17.64 16.52
N PRO A 238 13.73 -18.16 15.30
CA PRO A 238 13.07 -19.39 14.85
C PRO A 238 13.19 -20.57 15.82
N ASN A 239 14.35 -20.74 16.46
CA ASN A 239 14.67 -21.86 17.34
C ASN A 239 15.03 -21.45 18.77
N GLU A 240 14.95 -20.16 19.10
CA GLU A 240 15.33 -19.64 20.41
C GLU A 240 14.28 -18.63 20.90
N THR A 241 13.86 -18.75 22.16
CA THR A 241 13.15 -17.68 22.86
C THR A 241 13.88 -17.33 24.14
N LYS A 242 14.17 -16.04 24.32
CA LYS A 242 14.89 -15.51 25.46
C LYS A 242 14.10 -14.41 26.12
N ILE A 243 13.79 -14.60 27.39
CA ILE A 243 13.10 -13.62 28.23
C ILE A 243 14.09 -13.22 29.32
N LYS A 244 14.30 -11.92 29.48
CA LYS A 244 15.06 -11.34 30.59
C LYS A 244 14.16 -10.34 31.30
N THR A 245 13.99 -10.53 32.58
CA THR A 245 13.55 -9.50 33.51
C THR A 245 14.75 -9.03 34.32
N ASP A 246 14.54 -8.12 35.27
CA ASP A 246 15.60 -7.66 36.17
C ASP A 246 16.09 -8.80 37.08
N ASP A 247 15.17 -9.65 37.52
CA ASP A 247 15.46 -10.72 38.50
C ASP A 247 15.72 -12.09 37.88
N ALA A 248 15.33 -12.28 36.61
CA ALA A 248 15.33 -13.59 36.00
C ALA A 248 15.69 -13.58 34.51
N LYS A 249 16.22 -14.70 34.05
CA LYS A 249 16.49 -14.98 32.66
C LYS A 249 16.03 -16.38 32.32
N LEU A 250 15.13 -16.48 31.35
CA LEU A 250 14.69 -17.72 30.74
C LEU A 250 15.20 -17.78 29.30
N LYS A 251 15.80 -18.90 28.92
CA LYS A 251 16.21 -19.20 27.54
C LYS A 251 15.64 -20.57 27.18
N ARG A 252 14.82 -20.63 26.13
CA ARG A 252 14.29 -21.86 25.55
C ARG A 252 14.92 -22.05 24.18
N GLU A 253 15.52 -23.20 23.97
CA GLU A 253 16.03 -23.71 22.71
C GLU A 253 15.25 -24.98 22.38
N LYS A 254 15.49 -25.61 21.22
CA LYS A 254 14.71 -26.76 20.73
C LYS A 254 14.57 -27.89 21.75
N ASP A 255 15.68 -28.25 22.39
CA ASP A 255 15.78 -29.41 23.29
C ASP A 255 16.24 -29.00 24.71
N GLU A 256 16.26 -27.70 25.00
CA GLU A 256 16.84 -27.19 26.24
C GLU A 256 16.08 -25.97 26.80
N VAL A 257 15.84 -25.98 28.11
CA VAL A 257 15.35 -24.81 28.85
C VAL A 257 16.34 -24.44 29.96
N LYS A 258 16.87 -23.21 29.89
CA LYS A 258 17.70 -22.60 30.93
C LYS A 258 16.90 -21.56 31.68
N TYR A 259 16.82 -21.68 33.00
CA TYR A 259 16.30 -20.65 33.90
C TYR A 259 17.42 -20.19 34.84
N LYS A 260 17.55 -18.88 35.02
CA LYS A 260 18.43 -18.28 36.02
C LYS A 260 17.66 -17.20 36.78
N SER A 261 17.70 -17.23 38.10
CA SER A 261 17.28 -16.11 38.96
C SER A 261 18.18 -16.07 40.19
N GLY A 262 18.81 -14.91 40.44
CA GLY A 262 19.88 -14.80 41.43
C GLY A 262 21.01 -15.83 41.21
N ASP A 263 21.31 -16.60 42.25
CA ASP A 263 22.27 -17.71 42.22
C ASP A 263 21.68 -19.03 41.70
N THR A 264 20.34 -19.14 41.67
CA THR A 264 19.65 -20.33 41.19
C THR A 264 19.78 -20.45 39.67
N LYS A 265 20.22 -21.62 39.21
CA LYS A 265 20.29 -22.00 37.80
C LYS A 265 19.65 -23.37 37.63
N ILE A 266 18.69 -23.46 36.72
CA ILE A 266 18.02 -24.70 36.35
C ILE A 266 18.24 -24.92 34.85
N LYS A 267 18.63 -26.14 34.49
CA LYS A 267 18.82 -26.61 33.12
C LYS A 267 17.97 -27.86 32.96
N LEU A 268 17.06 -27.84 31.99
CA LEU A 268 16.22 -28.98 31.62
C LEU A 268 16.56 -29.33 30.17
N GLU A 269 16.91 -30.59 29.94
CA GLU A 269 17.24 -31.15 28.62
C GLU A 269 16.24 -32.28 28.35
N ASN A 270 15.73 -32.34 27.11
CA ASN A 270 14.84 -33.40 26.63
C ASN A 270 15.62 -34.47 25.86
#